data_AF-A0A961J8Y8-F1
#
_entry.id   AF-A0A961J8Y8-F1
#
_cell.length_a   1.000
_cell.length_b   1.000
_cell.length_c   1.000
_cell.angle_alpha   90.00
_cell.angle_beta   90.00
_cell.angle_gamma   90.00
#
_symmetry.space_group_name_H-M   'P 1'
#
loop_
_entity.id
_entity.type
_entity.pdbx_description
1 polymer ?
#
loop_
_entity_poly.entity_id
_entity_poly.type
_entity_poly.pdbx_seq_one_letter_code
_entity_poly.pdbx_strand_id
1 'polypeptide(L)'
;MSAELLQTWWVWLSAALALAILEVAAPGFIALGFALGALAVCGLLLTSFTASASALAAIWAVLSLVAWVALKRAFPGPKGQRKVIREDINDR
;
A
#
# COMPACT_ATOMS: atom_id res chain seq x y z
N MET A 1 25.90 13.32 -5.43
CA MET A 1 25.22 13.47 -4.11
C MET A 1 23.77 12.94 -4.08
N SER A 2 23.17 12.45 -5.18
CA SER A 2 21.74 12.09 -5.19
C SER A 2 21.41 10.60 -4.97
N ALA A 3 22.25 9.65 -5.37
CA ALA A 3 21.91 8.21 -5.31
C ALA A 3 22.11 7.56 -3.92
N GLU A 4 23.01 8.12 -3.10
CA GLU A 4 23.35 7.62 -1.76
C GLU A 4 22.14 7.62 -0.81
N LEU A 5 21.27 8.63 -0.92
CA LEU A 5 20.07 8.75 -0.10
C LEU A 5 19.09 7.59 -0.31
N LEU A 6 19.03 7.01 -1.51
CA LEU A 6 18.15 5.88 -1.79
C LEU A 6 18.70 4.55 -1.27
N GLN A 7 20.01 4.44 -1.04
CA GLN A 7 20.59 3.28 -0.35
C GLN A 7 20.47 3.38 1.17
N THR A 8 20.06 4.55 1.66
CA THR A 8 19.94 4.81 3.08
C THR A 8 18.61 4.27 3.60
N TRP A 9 18.66 3.22 4.42
CA TRP A 9 17.47 2.51 4.91
C TRP A 9 16.46 3.41 5.65
N TRP A 10 16.93 4.40 6.43
CA TRP A 10 16.04 5.26 7.20
C TRP A 10 15.19 6.20 6.32
N VAL A 11 15.64 6.52 5.12
CA VAL A 11 14.87 7.33 4.16
C VAL A 11 13.59 6.60 3.74
N TRP A 12 13.69 5.29 3.49
CA TRP A 12 12.55 4.45 3.18
C TRP A 12 11.60 4.29 4.36
N LEU A 13 12.15 4.15 5.58
CA LEU A 13 11.34 4.11 6.80
C LEU A 13 10.56 5.41 7.03
N SER A 14 11.21 6.56 6.88
CA SER A 14 10.56 7.88 7.01
C SER A 14 9.49 8.10 5.94
N ALA A 15 9.76 7.70 4.69
CA ALA A 15 8.78 7.77 3.61
C ALA A 15 7.57 6.88 3.89
N ALA A 16 7.79 5.65 4.38
CA ALA A 16 6.71 4.75 4.77
C ALA A 16 5.84 5.34 5.88
N LEU A 17 6.46 5.94 6.89
CA LEU A 17 5.74 6.56 8.00
C LEU A 17 4.92 7.77 7.53
N ALA A 18 5.50 8.63 6.69
CA ALA A 18 4.80 9.79 6.12
C ALA A 18 3.58 9.37 5.28
N LEU A 19 3.73 8.33 4.45
CA LEU A 19 2.63 7.76 3.66
C LEU A 19 1.54 7.14 4.53
N ALA A 20 1.91 6.43 5.60
CA ALA A 20 0.96 5.88 6.55
C ALA A 20 0.15 6.97 7.27
N ILE A 21 0.79 8.08 7.64
CA ILE A 21 0.10 9.25 8.22
C ILE A 21 -0.84 9.89 7.20
N LEU A 22 -0.41 10.01 5.94
CA LEU A 22 -1.21 10.62 4.86
C LEU A 22 -2.49 9.82 4.59
N GLU A 23 -2.44 8.50 4.71
CA GLU A 23 -3.62 7.62 4.58
C GLU A 23 -4.70 7.91 5.64
N VAL A 24 -4.31 8.32 6.87
CA VAL A 24 -5.29 8.68 7.92
C VAL A 24 -6.17 9.87 7.48
N ALA A 25 -5.62 10.76 6.65
CA ALA A 25 -6.34 11.89 6.08
C ALA A 25 -7.12 11.53 4.80
N ALA A 26 -6.67 10.53 4.04
CA ALA A 26 -7.27 10.12 2.77
C ALA A 26 -7.62 8.63 2.81
N PRO A 27 -8.84 8.24 3.21
CA PRO A 27 -9.23 6.84 3.32
C PRO A 27 -9.41 6.22 1.92
N GLY A 28 -8.35 5.64 1.36
CA GLY A 28 -8.31 5.14 -0.02
C GLY A 28 -7.52 3.83 -0.22
N PHE A 29 -6.82 3.35 0.80
CA PHE A 29 -5.88 2.22 0.82
C PHE A 29 -4.67 2.35 -0.11
N ILE A 30 -4.53 3.47 -0.82
CA ILE A 30 -3.47 3.69 -1.82
C ILE A 30 -2.15 4.05 -1.12
N ALA A 31 -2.16 5.02 -0.19
CA ALA A 31 -0.95 5.44 0.50
C ALA A 31 -0.43 4.34 1.44
N LEU A 32 -1.33 3.53 2.01
CA LEU A 32 -0.97 2.30 2.74
C LEU A 32 -0.20 1.29 1.87
N GLY A 33 -0.61 1.09 0.61
CA GLY A 33 0.11 0.23 -0.34
C GLY A 33 1.53 0.73 -0.61
N PHE A 34 1.70 2.04 -0.79
CA PHE A 34 3.02 2.65 -0.96
C PHE A 34 3.88 2.61 0.31
N ALA A 35 3.26 2.76 1.49
CA ALA A 35 3.95 2.65 2.77
C ALA A 35 4.51 1.23 2.99
N LEU A 36 3.72 0.19 2.67
CA LEU A 36 4.16 -1.20 2.72
C LEU A 36 5.29 -1.49 1.73
N GLY A 37 5.21 -0.95 0.50
CA GLY A 37 6.30 -1.05 -0.47
C GLY A 37 7.60 -0.42 0.04
N ALA A 38 7.52 0.75 0.67
CA ALA A 38 8.68 1.44 1.25
C ALA A 38 9.26 0.67 2.45
N LEU A 39 8.42 0.10 3.32
CA LEU A 39 8.86 -0.78 4.41
C LEU A 39 9.58 -2.03 3.90
N ALA A 40 9.07 -2.65 2.83
CA ALA A 40 9.70 -3.83 2.25
C ALA A 40 11.09 -3.52 1.68
N VAL A 41 11.25 -2.37 1.02
CA VAL A 41 12.57 -1.90 0.56
C VAL A 41 13.51 -1.58 1.72
N CYS A 42 13.00 -0.96 2.79
CA CYS A 42 13.75 -0.77 4.04
C CYS A 42 14.25 -2.12 4.59
N GLY A 43 13.38 -3.13 4.64
CA GLY A 43 13.72 -4.49 5.06
C GLY A 43 14.78 -5.16 4.19
N LEU A 44 14.72 -4.96 2.87
CA LEU A 44 15.73 -5.46 1.93
C LEU A 44 17.09 -4.80 2.18
N LEU A 45 17.14 -3.48 2.40
CA LEU A 45 18.41 -2.80 2.67
C LEU A 45 19.06 -3.23 4.00
N LEU A 46 18.27 -3.72 4.97
CA LEU A 46 18.78 -4.30 6.23
C LEU A 46 19.53 -5.63 6.03
N THR A 47 19.27 -6.37 4.94
CA THR A 47 19.93 -7.67 4.67
C THR A 47 21.25 -7.54 3.89
N SER A 48 21.83 -6.34 3.82
CA SER A 48 23.00 -6.01 2.99
C SER A 48 22.76 -6.14 1.48
N PHE A 49 21.50 -6.17 1.04
CA PHE A 49 21.15 -6.12 -0.37
C PHE A 49 21.55 -4.76 -0.96
N THR A 50 22.39 -4.78 -1.98
CA THR A 50 22.79 -3.58 -2.71
C THR A 50 22.21 -3.62 -4.12
N ALA A 51 21.57 -2.53 -4.52
CA ALA A 51 21.00 -2.37 -5.85
C ALA A 51 21.20 -0.93 -6.32
N SER A 52 21.14 -0.72 -7.63
CA SER A 52 21.15 0.63 -8.20
C SER A 52 19.89 1.39 -7.78
N ALA A 53 19.99 2.72 -7.71
CA ALA A 53 18.84 3.59 -7.40
C ALA A 53 17.61 3.28 -8.30
N SER A 54 17.86 3.02 -9.58
CA SER A 54 16.84 2.67 -10.58
C SER A 54 16.18 1.32 -10.25
N ALA A 55 16.96 0.33 -9.83
CA ALA A 55 16.45 -0.98 -9.44
C ALA A 55 15.64 -0.91 -8.13
N LEU A 56 16.09 -0.13 -7.14
CA LEU A 56 15.34 0.11 -5.91
C LEU A 56 13.99 0.76 -6.18
N ALA A 57 13.95 1.77 -7.06
CA ALA A 57 12.70 2.41 -7.45
C ALA A 57 11.75 1.44 -8.19
N ALA A 58 12.28 0.57 -9.06
CA ALA A 58 11.49 -0.45 -9.74
C ALA A 58 10.93 -1.50 -8.76
N ILE A 59 11.75 -1.98 -7.83
CA ILE A 59 11.34 -2.91 -6.77
C ILE A 59 10.25 -2.28 -5.91
N TRP A 60 10.47 -1.03 -5.47
CA TRP A 60 9.49 -0.27 -4.68
C TRP A 60 8.15 -0.14 -5.41
N ALA A 61 8.16 0.22 -6.69
CA ALA A 61 6.95 0.38 -7.49
C ALA A 61 6.16 -0.93 -7.60
N VAL A 62 6.86 -2.04 -7.86
CA VAL A 62 6.24 -3.38 -7.96
C VAL A 62 5.68 -3.81 -6.60
N LEU A 63 6.45 -3.68 -5.52
CA LEU A 63 6.01 -4.06 -4.18
C LEU A 63 4.81 -3.22 -3.72
N SER A 64 4.81 -1.92 -4.02
CA SER A 64 3.70 -1.03 -3.70
C SER A 64 2.43 -1.40 -4.45
N LEU A 65 2.55 -1.73 -5.74
CA LEU A 65 1.42 -2.16 -6.56
C LEU A 65 0.83 -3.48 -6.03
N VAL A 66 1.69 -4.44 -5.69
CA VAL A 66 1.28 -5.73 -5.12
C VAL A 66 0.60 -5.54 -3.77
N ALA A 67 1.17 -4.73 -2.88
CA ALA A 67 0.60 -4.43 -1.58
C ALA A 67 -0.77 -3.75 -1.69
N TRP A 68 -0.91 -2.76 -2.58
CA TRP A 68 -2.18 -2.11 -2.85
C TRP A 68 -3.24 -3.10 -3.36
N VAL A 69 -2.91 -3.95 -4.34
CA VAL A 69 -3.83 -4.97 -4.86
C VAL A 69 -4.23 -5.96 -3.76
N ALA A 70 -3.29 -6.38 -2.91
CA ALA A 70 -3.55 -7.28 -1.79
C ALA A 70 -4.51 -6.65 -0.77
N LEU A 71 -4.28 -5.39 -0.38
CA LEU A 71 -5.17 -4.64 0.51
C LEU A 71 -6.58 -4.48 -0.07
N LYS A 72 -6.67 -4.10 -1.36
CA LYS A 72 -7.96 -3.95 -2.06
C LYS A 72 -8.74 -5.26 -2.12
N ARG A 73 -8.05 -6.40 -2.18
CA ARG A 73 -8.66 -7.73 -2.15
C ARG A 73 -9.03 -8.21 -0.74
N ALA A 74 -8.24 -7.85 0.28
CA ALA A 74 -8.47 -8.24 1.67
C ALA A 74 -9.64 -7.47 2.31
N PHE A 75 -9.85 -6.22 1.90
CA PHE A 75 -10.97 -5.37 2.36
C PHE A 75 -11.93 -5.08 1.20
N PRO A 76 -12.63 -6.10 0.65
CA PRO A 76 -13.72 -5.83 -0.27
C PRO A 76 -14.79 -5.04 0.50
N GLY A 77 -15.14 -3.85 -0.01
CA GLY A 77 -16.15 -2.98 0.61
C GLY A 77 -17.46 -3.73 0.88
N PRO A 78 -18.34 -3.18 1.74
CA PRO A 78 -19.54 -3.86 2.20
C PRO A 78 -20.28 -4.45 1.00
N LYS A 79 -20.33 -5.78 0.91
CA LYS A 79 -21.17 -6.47 -0.08
C LYS A 79 -22.58 -5.99 0.23
N GLY A 80 -23.07 -5.06 -0.58
CA GLY A 80 -24.41 -4.51 -0.43
C GLY A 80 -25.34 -5.69 -0.32
N GLN A 81 -25.86 -5.94 0.88
CA GLN A 81 -26.96 -6.86 1.06
C GLN A 81 -28.12 -6.19 0.34
N ARG A 82 -28.22 -6.46 -0.96
CA ARG A 82 -29.41 -6.19 -1.75
C ARG A 82 -30.44 -7.13 -1.16
N LYS A 83 -31.10 -6.68 -0.10
CA LYS A 83 -32.25 -7.35 0.47
C LYS A 83 -33.31 -7.28 -0.62
N VAL A 84 -33.36 -8.31 -1.46
CA VAL A 84 -34.44 -8.46 -2.44
C VAL A 84 -35.65 -8.88 -1.62
N ILE A 85 -36.34 -7.87 -1.09
CA ILE A 85 -37.63 -8.07 -0.43
C ILE A 85 -38.58 -8.50 -1.54
N ARG A 86 -38.97 -9.77 -1.53
CA ARG A 86 -40.00 -10.36 -2.42
C ARG A 86 -41.39 -10.40 -1.78
N GLU A 87 -41.54 -9.87 -0.57
CA GLU A 87 -42.86 -9.69 0.02
C GLU A 87 -43.56 -8.57 -0.73
N ASP A 88 -44.53 -8.96 -1.55
CA ASP A 88 -45.43 -8.04 -2.20
C ASP A 88 -46.35 -7.44 -1.13
N ILE A 89 -46.31 -6.13 -1.04
CA ILE A 89 -47.10 -5.30 -0.10
C ILE A 89 -48.60 -5.33 -0.39
N ASN A 90 -49.01 -6.01 -1.47
CA ASN A 90 -50.37 -6.03 -1.98
C ASN A 90 -51.19 -7.27 -1.58
N ASP A 91 -50.61 -8.22 -0.82
CA ASP A 91 -51.32 -9.38 -0.24
C ASP A 91 -51.98 -9.06 1.13
N ARG A 92 -52.16 -7.77 1.46
CA ARG A 92 -52.86 -7.30 2.65
C ARG A 92 -54.13 -6.53 2.30
#